data_AF-A0A382ZHX1-F1
#
_entry.id   AF-A0A382ZHX1-F1
#
_cell.length_a   1.000
_cell.length_b   1.000
_cell.length_c   1.000
_cell.angle_alpha   90.00
_cell.angle_beta   90.00
_cell.angle_gamma   90.00
#
_symmetry.space_group_name_H-M   'P 1'
#
loop_
_entity.id
_entity.type
_entity.pdbx_description
1 polymer ?
#
loop_
_entity_poly.entity_id
_entity_poly.type
_entity_poly.pdbx_seq_one_letter_code
_entity_poly.pdbx_strand_id
1 'polypeptide(L)'
;VKEINQAIVLQFGDPKRVIAEPGLQVKIPFIQNVVFLDRRILSLDPAPEEVIASDQKRLIVDAYARFKIVDPLKFYVSVGNEMV
;
A
#
# COMPACT_ATOMS: atom_id res chain seq x y z
N VAL A 1 -8.36 14.61 6.33
CA VAL A 1 -7.23 13.66 6.23
C VAL A 1 -6.27 13.93 7.37
N LYS A 2 -5.86 12.90 8.12
CA LYS A 2 -4.85 13.03 9.19
C LYS A 2 -3.46 13.07 8.57
N GLU A 3 -2.51 13.76 9.17
CA GLU A 3 -1.14 13.98 8.66
C GLU A 3 -0.34 12.68 8.35
N ILE A 4 -0.70 11.59 9.04
CA ILE A 4 -0.12 10.26 8.88
C ILE A 4 -0.70 9.46 7.72
N ASN A 5 -1.86 9.86 7.20
CA ASN A 5 -2.59 9.11 6.18
C ASN A 5 -2.65 9.90 4.89
N GLN A 6 -2.59 9.19 3.77
CA GLN A 6 -2.95 9.69 2.46
C GLN A 6 -4.26 9.02 2.02
N ALA A 7 -4.97 9.62 1.07
CA ALA A 7 -6.25 9.11 0.62
C ALA A 7 -6.38 9.15 -0.90
N ILE A 8 -7.05 8.14 -1.45
CA ILE A 8 -7.42 8.07 -2.86
C ILE A 8 -8.94 8.15 -2.94
N VAL A 9 -9.45 9.08 -3.74
CA VAL A 9 -10.87 9.20 -4.04
C VAL A 9 -11.13 8.50 -5.37
N LEU A 10 -11.90 7.41 -5.28
CA LEU A 10 -12.35 6.61 -6.39
C LEU A 10 -13.78 7.01 -6.76
N GLN A 11 -14.07 7.06 -8.05
CA GLN A 11 -15.41 7.28 -8.57
C GLN A 11 -15.71 6.15 -9.57
N PHE A 12 -16.67 5.28 -9.24
CA PHE A 12 -17.00 4.09 -10.03
C PHE A 12 -15.79 3.15 -10.34
N GLY A 13 -14.77 3.16 -9.49
CA GLY A 13 -13.53 2.38 -9.69
C GLY A 13 -12.38 3.20 -10.29
N ASP A 14 -12.65 4.35 -10.90
CA ASP A 14 -11.61 5.20 -11.47
C ASP A 14 -11.00 6.14 -10.40
N PRO A 15 -9.65 6.23 -10.31
CA PRO A 15 -9.00 7.17 -9.42
C PRO A 15 -9.16 8.60 -9.93
N LYS A 16 -10.05 9.37 -9.30
CA LYS A 16 -10.32 10.76 -9.67
C LYS A 16 -9.40 11.76 -9.01
N ARG A 17 -8.96 11.47 -7.77
CA ARG A 17 -8.16 12.41 -6.97
C ARG A 17 -7.29 11.69 -5.96
N VAL A 18 -6.03 12.10 -5.89
CA VAL A 18 -5.07 11.70 -4.85
C VAL A 18 -4.94 12.84 -3.85
N ILE A 19 -5.00 12.49 -2.56
CA ILE A 19 -4.89 13.42 -1.45
C ILE A 19 -3.68 13.02 -0.62
N ALA A 20 -2.57 13.72 -0.83
CA ALA A 20 -1.33 13.53 -0.07
C ALA A 20 -1.23 14.46 1.15
N GLU A 21 -1.88 15.62 1.09
CA GLU A 21 -1.80 16.65 2.14
C GLU A 21 -2.94 16.52 3.15
N PRO A 22 -2.65 16.69 4.45
CA PRO A 22 -3.69 16.75 5.47
C PRO A 22 -4.56 17.99 5.28
N GLY A 23 -5.86 17.82 5.48
CA GLY A 23 -6.83 18.90 5.29
C GLY A 23 -8.27 18.41 5.36
N LEU A 24 -9.19 19.37 5.46
CA LEU A 24 -10.63 19.11 5.36
C LEU A 24 -10.97 18.89 3.88
N GLN A 25 -11.47 17.70 3.57
CA GLN A 25 -11.85 17.34 2.21
C GLN A 25 -13.24 16.74 2.20
N VAL A 26 -14.09 17.25 1.31
CA VAL A 26 -15.46 16.79 1.14
C VAL A 26 -15.50 15.81 -0.02
N LYS A 27 -16.22 14.71 0.17
CA LYS A 27 -16.58 13.74 -0.87
C LYS A 27 -18.06 13.83 -1.17
N ILE A 28 -18.45 13.46 -2.39
CA ILE A 28 -19.85 13.30 -2.77
C ILE A 28 -20.30 11.92 -2.28
N PRO A 29 -21.28 11.83 -1.36
CA PRO A 29 -21.80 10.54 -0.90
C PRO A 29 -22.42 9.74 -2.06
N PHE A 30 -22.47 8.42 -1.92
CA PHE A 30 -23.00 7.42 -2.88
C PHE A 30 -22.14 7.09 -4.11
N ILE A 31 -21.43 8.06 -4.69
CA ILE A 31 -20.67 7.85 -5.94
C ILE A 31 -19.16 7.76 -5.69
N GLN A 32 -18.67 8.41 -4.63
CA GLN A 32 -17.24 8.48 -4.33
C GLN A 32 -16.85 7.61 -3.13
N ASN A 33 -15.90 6.71 -3.37
CA ASN A 33 -15.25 5.89 -2.36
C ASN A 33 -13.90 6.51 -1.98
N VAL A 34 -13.52 6.39 -0.71
CA VAL A 34 -12.25 6.92 -0.22
C VAL A 34 -11.46 5.76 0.37
N VAL A 35 -10.30 5.48 -0.22
CA VAL A 35 -9.34 4.51 0.29
C VAL A 35 -8.27 5.28 1.05
N PHE A 36 -8.08 4.94 2.33
CA PHE A 36 -7.02 5.53 3.14
C PHE A 36 -5.79 4.60 3.10
N LEU A 37 -4.63 5.17 2.80
CA LEU A 37 -3.35 4.50 2.85
C LEU A 37 -2.48 5.18 3.90
N ASP A 38 -1.63 4.42 4.57
CA ASP A 38 -0.65 4.99 5.49
C ASP A 38 0.51 5.60 4.70
N ARG A 39 1.04 6.74 5.16
CA ARG A 39 2.21 7.42 4.57
C ARG A 39 3.51 7.10 5.34
N ARG A 40 3.41 6.36 6.46
CA ARG A 40 4.56 5.97 7.28
C ARG A 40 5.36 4.83 6.63
N ILE A 41 6.50 4.52 7.25
CA ILE A 41 7.26 3.32 6.91
C ILE A 41 6.48 2.12 7.43
N LEU A 42 6.12 1.22 6.51
CA LEU A 42 5.44 -0.04 6.78
C LEU A 42 6.47 -1.17 6.82
N SER A 43 6.25 -2.15 7.69
CA SER A 43 7.00 -3.40 7.69
C SER A 43 6.21 -4.50 6.97
N LEU A 44 6.93 -5.32 6.22
CA LEU A 44 6.46 -6.55 5.61
C LEU A 44 7.38 -7.65 6.12
N ASP A 45 6.81 -8.55 6.92
CA ASP A 45 7.51 -9.65 7.56
C ASP A 45 6.93 -10.97 7.00
N PRO A 46 7.42 -11.45 5.84
CA PRO A 46 7.00 -12.73 5.28
C PRO A 46 7.39 -13.90 6.19
N ALA A 47 6.72 -15.03 6.03
CA ALA A 47 7.12 -16.26 6.70
C ALA A 47 8.53 -16.69 6.23
N PRO A 48 9.37 -17.25 7.13
CA PRO A 48 10.69 -17.75 6.75
C PRO A 48 10.58 -18.79 5.62
N GLU A 49 11.45 -18.69 4.63
CA GLU A 49 11.45 -19.57 3.47
C GLU A 49 12.73 -20.43 3.43
N GLU A 50 12.57 -21.69 3.05
CA GLU A 50 13.69 -22.58 2.79
C GLU A 50 14.27 -22.30 1.40
N VAL A 51 15.48 -21.75 1.36
CA VAL A 51 16.22 -21.52 0.12
C VAL A 51 17.42 -22.46 0.04
N ILE A 52 17.73 -22.89 -1.19
CA ILE A 52 18.91 -23.69 -1.47
C ILE A 52 20.03 -22.72 -1.88
N ALA A 53 21.06 -22.63 -1.04
CA ALA A 53 22.24 -21.82 -1.32
C ALA A 53 23.07 -22.42 -2.47
N SER A 54 23.97 -21.63 -3.06
CA SER A 54 24.81 -22.06 -4.19
C SER A 54 25.70 -23.27 -3.86
N ASP A 55 25.96 -23.55 -2.58
CA ASP A 55 26.68 -24.72 -2.08
C ASP A 55 25.76 -25.93 -1.81
N GLN A 56 24.52 -25.91 -2.32
CA GLN A 56 23.49 -26.94 -2.18
C GLN A 56 23.01 -27.20 -0.74
N LYS A 57 23.31 -26.30 0.21
CA LYS A 57 22.76 -26.40 1.56
C LYS A 57 21.38 -25.76 1.63
N ARG A 58 20.51 -26.38 2.43
CA ARG A 58 19.20 -25.83 2.78
C ARG A 58 19.38 -24.83 3.92
N LEU A 59 18.97 -23.59 3.68
CA LEU A 59 18.99 -22.53 4.68
C LEU A 59 17.55 -22.06 4.88
N ILE A 60 17.14 -21.94 6.14
CA ILE A 60 15.92 -21.23 6.50
C ILE A 60 16.32 -19.76 6.59
N VAL A 61 15.82 -18.95 5.67
CA VAL A 61 16.13 -17.52 5.63
C VAL A 61 14.91 -16.75 6.13
N ASP A 62 15.14 -15.94 7.15
CA ASP A 62 14.20 -14.91 7.58
C ASP A 62 14.56 -13.61 6.88
N ALA A 63 13.55 -12.94 6.34
CA ALA A 63 13.69 -11.68 5.62
C ALA A 63 12.58 -10.74 6.07
N TYR A 64 12.93 -9.48 6.29
CA TYR A 64 11.98 -8.42 6.52
C TYR A 64 12.22 -7.30 5.52
N ALA A 65 11.14 -6.69 5.04
CA ALA A 65 11.19 -5.53 4.17
C ALA A 65 10.51 -4.34 4.85
N ARG A 66 11.11 -3.16 4.72
CA ARG A 66 10.46 -1.90 5.11
C ARG A 66 10.27 -1.04 3.88
N PHE A 67 9.05 -0.56 3.67
CA PHE A 67 8.72 0.24 2.51
C PHE A 67 7.84 1.42 2.89
N LYS A 68 7.82 2.43 2.02
CA LYS A 68 6.98 3.62 2.17
C LYS A 68 6.24 3.86 0.87
N ILE A 69 4.94 4.12 0.96
CA ILE A 69 4.11 4.43 -0.20
C ILE A 69 4.36 5.89 -0.59
N VAL A 70 5.16 6.10 -1.64
CA VAL A 70 5.48 7.43 -2.20
C VAL A 70 4.38 7.88 -3.17
N ASP A 71 3.96 6.99 -4.06
CA ASP A 71 2.86 7.23 -5.00
C ASP A 71 1.69 6.29 -4.67
N PRO A 72 0.62 6.79 -4.03
CA PRO A 72 -0.52 5.98 -3.64
C PRO A 72 -1.33 5.49 -4.85
N LEU A 73 -1.37 6.24 -5.96
CA LEU A 73 -2.14 5.84 -7.15
C LEU A 73 -1.46 4.66 -7.83
N LYS A 74 -0.14 4.73 -8.00
CA LYS A 74 0.64 3.61 -8.54
C LYS A 74 0.53 2.38 -7.64
N PHE A 75 0.63 2.56 -6.33
CA PHE A 75 0.49 1.47 -5.36
C PHE A 75 -0.90 0.81 -5.43
N TYR A 76 -1.97 1.61 -5.51
CA TYR A 76 -3.33 1.08 -5.61
C TYR A 76 -3.56 0.26 -6.88
N VAL A 77 -3.03 0.71 -8.02
CA VAL A 77 -3.15 -0.03 -9.28
C VAL A 77 -2.29 -1.29 -9.31
N SER A 78 -1.07 -1.25 -8.75
CA SER A 78 -0.14 -2.38 -8.81
C SER A 78 -0.41 -3.46 -7.75
N VAL A 79 -0.71 -3.06 -6.51
CA VAL A 79 -0.87 -3.98 -5.37
C VAL A 79 -2.34 -4.29 -5.11
N GLY A 80 -3.25 -3.35 -5.41
CA GLY A 80 -4.68 -3.50 -5.15
C GLY A 80 -5.37 -4.61 -5.94
N ASN A 81 -4.72 -5.19 -6.97
CA ASN A 81 -5.25 -6.33 -7.71
C ASN A 81 -4.87 -7.69 -7.09
N GLU A 82 -3.89 -7.74 -6.18
CA GLU A 82 -3.37 -8.99 -5.58
C GLU A 82 -3.89 -9.23 -4.16
N MET A 83 -4.52 -8.22 -3.54
CA MET A 83 -5.01 -8.26 -2.17
C MET A 83 -6.55 -8.28 -2.07
N VAL A 84 -7.25 -8.64 -3.16
CA VAL A 84 -8.72 -8.80 -3.20
C VAL A 84 -9.09 -10.26 -3.37
#